data_AF-A0A804IZ74-F1
#
_entry.id   AF-A0A804IZ74-F1
#
_cell.length_a   1.000
_cell.length_b   1.000
_cell.length_c   1.000
_cell.angle_alpha   90.00
_cell.angle_beta   90.00
_cell.angle_gamma   90.00
#
_symmetry.space_group_name_H-M   'P 1'
#
loop_
_entity.id
_entity.type
_entity.pdbx_description
1 polymer ?
#
loop_
_entity_poly.entity_id
_entity_poly.type
_entity_poly.pdbx_seq_one_letter_code
_entity_poly.pdbx_strand_id
1 'polypeptide(L)'
;MRHLLTHAPPPDPPPTSTSAGGGGPVEEEEVTTKKRCQYWLPNKRRLCANTPLPFSRFCGNHETTAEARRIPCPIDPSHSVSGENLKSHVKRCPFKKQAQVLESQPYYSKGINSGSSGDGKADAVGSAAKRNAIFRMSVQDFHGLLGKIKLIHSSISMVLPHSYLVPDACSKWLNQRLDRKLPYQEKHAMQQASIIGNIEAFGMLQKPKDLTNPFCQECDGSDDVDGDENRVSAVVEFGAGRGYLTHMLTDCYGIKKAFLVERKSYKLKADRSLRQNQSISLERLRIDIADLNLDEVHFLKGLGHLAIGKHLCGPATDLTIRCCLNREYNQSKETHSTSSHLKGIALATCCHHLCQWKHYTNTKFLRSLGITVEEFHAMTWFTSWAVDADHSSELSDVSPQETNLSTICSEDKQSNLEDSDVEQIIRGMPVLDRAHLGFICKEIIDIGRLLSLRDQGMDAQLVKYVPSNISPENHLLLAKSRFEFPTVIMESSLAALNLKSS
;
A
#
# COMPACT_ATOMS: atom_id res chain seq x y z
N MET A 1 -10.67 17.91 -24.15
CA MET A 1 -9.95 17.80 -25.45
C MET A 1 -8.45 17.78 -25.17
N ARG A 2 -7.72 16.74 -25.62
CA ARG A 2 -6.25 16.72 -25.52
C ARG A 2 -5.69 17.59 -26.63
N HIS A 3 -5.01 18.68 -26.26
CA HIS A 3 -4.19 19.43 -27.20
C HIS A 3 -3.11 18.52 -27.79
N LEU A 4 -3.11 18.43 -29.12
CA LEU A 4 -2.01 17.92 -29.93
C LEU A 4 -0.82 18.87 -29.73
N LEU A 5 0.15 18.47 -28.91
CA LEU A 5 1.49 19.06 -28.93
C LEU A 5 2.25 18.39 -30.07
N THR A 6 2.36 19.09 -31.19
CA THR A 6 3.34 18.81 -32.23
C THR A 6 4.73 19.01 -31.63
N HIS A 7 5.55 17.95 -31.64
CA HIS A 7 6.94 18.03 -31.20
C HIS A 7 7.75 18.85 -32.22
N ALA A 8 8.16 20.06 -31.83
CA ALA A 8 9.25 20.75 -32.49
C ALA A 8 10.58 19.99 -32.26
N PRO A 9 11.50 19.94 -33.25
CA PRO A 9 12.82 19.34 -33.05
C PRO A 9 13.65 20.13 -32.02
N PRO A 10 14.55 19.46 -31.27
CA PRO A 10 15.36 20.11 -30.24
C PRO A 10 16.39 21.06 -30.86
N PRO A 11 16.78 22.14 -30.15
CA PRO A 11 17.74 23.13 -30.64
C PRO A 11 19.16 22.55 -30.73
N ASP A 12 19.93 23.05 -31.69
CA ASP A 12 21.33 22.67 -31.90
C ASP A 12 22.23 23.10 -30.73
N PRO A 13 23.29 22.31 -30.43
CA PRO A 13 24.24 22.64 -29.37
C PRO A 13 25.12 23.85 -29.75
N PRO A 14 25.57 24.65 -28.76
CA PRO A 14 26.36 25.85 -29.01
C PRO A 14 27.78 25.52 -29.51
N PRO A 15 28.40 26.41 -30.33
CA PRO A 15 29.75 26.18 -30.83
C PRO A 15 30.79 26.37 -29.71
N THR A 16 31.70 25.41 -29.61
CA THR A 16 32.84 25.43 -28.68
C THR A 16 33.93 26.38 -29.15
N SER A 17 34.25 27.38 -28.35
CA SER A 17 35.38 28.30 -28.53
C SER A 17 36.71 27.58 -28.32
N THR A 18 37.62 27.68 -29.29
CA THR A 18 39.00 27.20 -29.22
C THR A 18 39.89 28.24 -28.54
N SER A 19 40.60 27.84 -27.49
CA SER A 19 41.75 28.57 -26.92
C SER A 19 43.03 27.78 -27.18
N ALA A 20 44.02 28.47 -27.73
CA ALA A 20 45.31 27.95 -28.18
C ALA A 20 46.27 27.60 -27.04
N GLY A 21 47.12 26.59 -27.25
CA GLY A 21 48.33 26.37 -26.45
C GLY A 21 49.08 25.07 -26.77
N GLY A 22 50.27 25.21 -27.38
CA GLY A 22 51.46 24.41 -27.06
C GLY A 22 51.67 23.08 -27.78
N GLY A 23 52.72 22.99 -28.61
CA GLY A 23 53.04 21.84 -29.46
C GLY A 23 53.67 20.63 -28.78
N GLY A 24 53.69 19.52 -29.55
CA GLY A 24 54.44 18.29 -29.31
C GLY A 24 53.82 17.13 -30.11
N PRO A 25 54.56 16.43 -31.00
CA PRO A 25 53.99 15.36 -31.82
C PRO A 25 53.96 14.06 -31.01
N VAL A 26 52.79 13.44 -30.88
CA VAL A 26 52.66 12.07 -30.37
C VAL A 26 51.73 11.31 -31.28
N GLU A 27 52.20 10.12 -31.64
CA GLU A 27 51.75 9.17 -32.64
C GLU A 27 50.22 8.97 -32.70
N GLU A 28 49.71 8.87 -33.94
CA GLU A 28 48.31 8.57 -34.24
C GLU A 28 47.95 7.14 -33.80
N GLU A 29 47.44 6.98 -32.57
CA GLU A 29 46.52 5.89 -32.28
C GLU A 29 45.15 6.22 -32.91
N GLU A 30 44.73 5.43 -33.91
CA GLU A 30 43.34 5.41 -34.37
C GLU A 30 42.41 5.06 -33.20
N VAL A 31 41.93 6.09 -32.50
CA VAL A 31 40.79 5.98 -31.60
C VAL A 31 39.58 5.69 -32.48
N THR A 32 39.31 4.41 -32.73
CA THR A 32 38.06 3.96 -33.31
C THR A 32 36.93 4.31 -32.34
N THR A 33 36.41 5.53 -32.44
CA THR A 33 35.25 5.97 -31.66
C THR A 33 34.10 5.05 -32.03
N LYS A 34 33.82 4.04 -31.19
CA LYS A 34 32.67 3.14 -31.37
C LYS A 34 31.43 4.01 -31.57
N LYS A 35 30.85 4.01 -32.78
CA LYS A 35 29.61 4.74 -33.08
C LYS A 35 28.55 4.31 -32.06
N ARG A 36 27.98 5.29 -31.35
CA ARG A 36 26.92 5.09 -30.33
C ARG A 36 25.61 5.68 -30.84
N CYS A 37 24.52 5.09 -30.37
CA CYS A 37 23.17 5.57 -30.64
C CYS A 37 23.00 7.02 -30.17
N GLN A 38 22.50 7.88 -31.06
CA GLN A 38 22.39 9.31 -30.81
C GLN A 38 21.13 9.72 -30.02
N TYR A 39 20.41 8.75 -29.46
CA TYR A 39 19.25 9.03 -28.60
C TYR A 39 19.70 9.51 -27.20
N TRP A 40 19.20 10.67 -26.78
CA TRP A 40 19.47 11.25 -25.47
C TRP A 40 18.58 10.62 -24.38
N LEU A 41 19.19 10.15 -23.29
CA LEU A 41 18.47 9.62 -22.12
C LEU A 41 18.36 10.72 -21.04
N PRO A 42 17.25 11.47 -20.95
CA PRO A 42 17.13 12.62 -20.04
C PRO A 42 17.34 12.24 -18.56
N ASN A 43 16.78 11.10 -18.13
CA ASN A 43 16.93 10.58 -16.76
C ASN A 43 18.37 10.18 -16.40
N LYS A 44 19.23 9.92 -17.40
CA LYS A 44 20.61 9.48 -17.20
C LYS A 44 21.65 10.49 -17.68
N ARG A 45 21.20 11.64 -18.21
CA ARG A 45 22.03 12.73 -18.74
C ARG A 45 23.17 12.26 -19.66
N ARG A 46 22.89 11.31 -20.55
CA ARG A 46 23.87 10.75 -21.49
C ARG A 46 23.20 10.20 -22.75
N LEU A 47 23.99 10.03 -23.81
CA LEU A 47 23.58 9.27 -25.01
C LEU A 47 23.43 7.78 -24.70
N CYS A 48 22.55 7.14 -25.45
CA CYS A 48 22.36 5.70 -25.41
C CYS A 48 23.69 4.98 -25.69
N ALA A 49 24.02 3.98 -24.87
CA ALA A 49 25.29 3.25 -25.01
C ALA A 49 25.26 2.16 -26.08
N ASN A 50 24.08 1.89 -26.66
CA ASN A 50 23.93 0.83 -27.66
C ASN A 50 24.51 1.26 -29.00
N THR A 51 24.99 0.29 -29.77
CA THR A 51 25.47 0.49 -31.14
C THR A 51 24.28 0.82 -32.07
N PRO A 52 24.41 1.82 -32.96
CA PRO A 52 23.42 2.09 -34.00
C PRO A 52 23.23 0.90 -34.94
N LEU A 53 22.07 0.83 -35.58
CA LEU A 53 21.83 -0.10 -36.68
C LEU A 53 22.68 0.29 -37.91
N PRO A 54 23.04 -0.65 -38.79
CA PRO A 54 23.64 -0.32 -40.09
C PRO A 54 22.74 0.69 -40.81
N PHE A 55 23.32 1.82 -41.24
CA PHE A 55 22.63 2.92 -41.93
C PHE A 55 21.66 3.75 -41.09
N SER A 56 21.66 3.61 -39.74
CA SER A 56 20.94 4.52 -38.84
C SER A 56 21.86 5.20 -37.84
N ARG A 57 21.42 6.37 -37.33
CA ARG A 57 22.02 7.08 -36.19
C ARG A 57 21.53 6.53 -34.84
N PHE A 58 20.53 5.66 -34.85
CA PHE A 58 19.91 5.09 -33.65
C PHE A 58 20.09 3.57 -33.58
N CYS A 59 20.09 3.02 -32.36
CA CYS A 59 20.04 1.57 -32.16
C CYS A 59 18.60 1.07 -32.35
N GLY A 60 18.40 -0.24 -32.52
CA GLY A 60 17.04 -0.81 -32.68
C GLY A 60 16.06 -0.57 -31.51
N ASN A 61 16.51 -0.04 -30.37
CA ASN A 61 15.59 0.42 -29.31
C ASN A 61 15.04 1.83 -29.50
N HIS A 62 15.70 2.64 -30.32
CA HIS A 62 15.42 4.07 -30.53
C HIS A 62 15.25 4.41 -32.02
N GLU A 63 15.17 3.40 -32.89
CA GLU A 63 14.77 3.56 -34.30
C GLU A 63 13.28 3.85 -34.38
N THR A 64 12.88 4.86 -35.16
CA THR A 64 11.50 5.38 -35.19
C THR A 64 10.72 5.03 -36.47
N THR A 65 11.15 4.05 -37.26
CA THR A 65 10.40 3.61 -38.43
C THR A 65 9.05 3.00 -38.04
N ALA A 66 8.05 3.09 -38.93
CA ALA A 66 6.69 2.60 -38.69
C ALA A 66 6.65 1.08 -38.41
N GLU A 67 7.59 0.34 -38.99
CA GLU A 67 7.79 -1.11 -38.85
C GLU A 67 8.47 -1.50 -37.52
N ALA A 68 9.22 -0.57 -36.89
CA ALA A 68 9.92 -0.79 -35.63
C ALA A 68 9.07 -0.47 -34.38
N ARG A 69 7.74 -0.34 -34.52
CA ARG A 69 6.85 0.03 -33.41
C ARG A 69 6.98 -0.97 -32.27
N ARG A 70 7.58 -0.51 -31.17
CA ARG A 70 7.65 -1.28 -29.93
C ARG A 70 6.25 -1.37 -29.34
N ILE A 71 5.74 -2.58 -29.18
CA ILE A 71 4.47 -2.84 -28.50
C ILE A 71 4.75 -3.32 -27.08
N PRO A 72 3.87 -3.03 -26.10
CA PRO A 72 3.97 -3.63 -24.78
C PRO A 72 4.01 -5.16 -24.88
N CYS A 73 4.85 -5.81 -24.09
CA CYS A 73 4.84 -7.26 -24.04
C CYS A 73 3.48 -7.76 -23.49
N PRO A 74 2.87 -8.78 -24.10
CA PRO A 74 1.57 -9.30 -23.68
C PRO A 74 1.65 -10.10 -22.38
N ILE A 75 2.85 -10.46 -21.92
CA ILE A 75 3.08 -11.19 -20.67
C ILE A 75 3.27 -10.21 -19.51
N ASP A 76 4.08 -9.18 -19.70
CA ASP A 76 4.25 -8.09 -18.73
C ASP A 76 4.41 -6.76 -19.49
N PRO A 77 3.43 -5.85 -19.44
CA PRO A 77 3.48 -4.58 -20.17
C PRO A 77 4.53 -3.57 -19.68
N SER A 78 5.30 -3.87 -18.63
CA SER A 78 6.33 -2.94 -18.12
C SER A 78 7.58 -2.91 -19.00
N HIS A 79 7.70 -3.83 -19.96
CA HIS A 79 8.64 -3.72 -21.06
C HIS A 79 7.94 -3.82 -22.41
N SER A 80 8.62 -3.26 -23.41
CA SER A 80 8.14 -3.27 -24.79
C SER A 80 9.09 -4.07 -25.68
N VAL A 81 8.56 -4.60 -26.77
CA VAL A 81 9.26 -5.46 -27.73
C VAL A 81 8.95 -5.00 -29.13
N SER A 82 9.89 -5.18 -30.05
CA SER A 82 9.60 -4.97 -31.47
C SER A 82 8.45 -5.87 -31.90
N GLY A 83 7.47 -5.32 -32.61
CA GLY A 83 6.27 -6.05 -33.06
C GLY A 83 6.62 -7.31 -33.85
N GLU A 84 7.62 -7.24 -34.74
CA GLU A 84 8.13 -8.36 -35.53
C GLU A 84 8.68 -9.51 -34.65
N ASN A 85 9.32 -9.13 -33.54
CA ASN A 85 9.94 -10.07 -32.61
C ASN A 85 9.01 -10.52 -31.48
N LEU A 86 7.72 -10.16 -31.52
CA LEU A 86 6.77 -10.50 -30.46
C LEU A 86 6.69 -12.02 -30.22
N LYS A 87 6.51 -12.80 -31.29
CA LYS A 87 6.34 -14.26 -31.22
C LYS A 87 7.58 -14.95 -30.64
N SER A 88 8.78 -14.53 -31.03
CA SER A 88 10.04 -15.08 -30.52
C SER A 88 10.32 -14.62 -29.09
N HIS A 89 10.02 -13.36 -28.78
CA HIS A 89 10.14 -12.80 -27.43
C HIS A 89 9.25 -13.53 -26.43
N VAL A 90 7.96 -13.74 -26.71
CA VAL A 90 7.01 -14.39 -25.79
C VAL A 90 7.52 -15.76 -25.32
N LYS A 91 8.21 -16.50 -26.20
CA LYS A 91 8.82 -17.80 -25.86
C LYS A 91 10.01 -17.68 -24.89
N ARG A 92 10.76 -16.58 -24.93
CA ARG A 92 12.00 -16.35 -24.16
C ARG A 92 11.86 -15.26 -23.10
N CYS A 93 10.65 -14.74 -22.91
CA CYS A 93 10.41 -13.64 -21.99
C CYS A 93 10.75 -14.07 -20.56
N PRO A 94 11.66 -13.37 -19.86
CA PRO A 94 12.01 -13.71 -18.49
C PRO A 94 10.79 -13.73 -17.55
N PHE A 95 9.84 -12.83 -17.77
CA PHE A 95 8.60 -12.77 -16.99
C PHE A 95 7.69 -13.99 -17.22
N LYS A 96 7.74 -14.63 -18.39
CA LYS A 96 7.03 -15.90 -18.61
C LYS A 96 7.57 -17.00 -17.73
N LYS A 97 8.90 -17.15 -17.71
CA LYS A 97 9.57 -18.15 -16.87
C LYS A 97 9.33 -17.88 -15.39
N GLN A 98 9.37 -16.60 -14.99
CA GLN A 98 9.05 -16.20 -13.61
C GLN A 98 7.60 -16.55 -13.23
N ALA A 99 6.64 -16.26 -14.11
CA ALA A 99 5.24 -16.63 -13.90
C ALA A 99 5.07 -18.15 -13.74
N GLN A 100 5.69 -18.95 -14.61
CA GLN A 100 5.63 -20.41 -14.51
C GLN A 100 6.25 -20.94 -13.21
N VAL A 101 7.38 -20.37 -12.77
CA VAL A 101 8.01 -20.74 -11.49
C VAL A 101 7.15 -20.34 -10.30
N LEU A 102 6.47 -19.19 -10.37
CA LEU A 102 5.53 -18.74 -9.34
C LEU A 102 4.30 -19.64 -9.30
N GLU A 103 3.71 -19.95 -10.45
CA GLU A 103 2.53 -20.81 -10.59
C GLU A 103 2.79 -22.24 -10.10
N SER A 104 4.05 -22.69 -10.07
CA SER A 104 4.44 -23.99 -9.51
C SER A 104 4.71 -23.96 -8.00
N GLN A 105 4.65 -22.79 -7.35
CA GLN A 105 4.87 -22.71 -5.90
C GLN A 105 3.65 -23.22 -5.13
N PRO A 106 3.81 -23.95 -4.00
CA PRO A 106 2.69 -24.43 -3.20
C PRO A 106 1.77 -23.30 -2.69
N TYR A 107 2.36 -22.15 -2.38
CA TYR A 107 1.66 -20.97 -1.87
C TYR A 107 0.98 -20.11 -2.95
N TYR A 108 1.03 -20.52 -4.22
CA TYR A 108 0.32 -19.83 -5.30
C TYR A 108 -1.06 -20.47 -5.52
N SER A 109 -2.11 -19.68 -5.32
CA SER A 109 -3.48 -20.04 -5.65
C SER A 109 -4.18 -18.84 -6.28
N LYS A 110 -4.33 -18.88 -7.61
CA LYS A 110 -4.80 -17.73 -8.40
C LYS A 110 -6.15 -17.21 -7.89
N GLY A 111 -6.18 -15.94 -7.51
CA GLY A 111 -7.39 -15.23 -7.11
C GLY A 111 -7.97 -15.63 -5.77
N ILE A 112 -7.29 -16.44 -4.95
CA ILE A 112 -7.80 -16.94 -3.66
C ILE A 112 -8.27 -15.82 -2.71
N ASN A 113 -7.66 -14.62 -2.80
CA ASN A 113 -8.01 -13.48 -1.96
C ASN A 113 -8.81 -12.39 -2.69
N SER A 114 -9.21 -12.62 -3.95
CA SER A 114 -9.83 -11.59 -4.80
C SER A 114 -11.30 -11.26 -4.49
N GLY A 115 -11.90 -11.94 -3.51
CA GLY A 115 -13.32 -11.80 -3.13
C GLY A 115 -14.25 -12.69 -3.97
N SER A 116 -15.38 -13.12 -3.39
CA SER A 116 -16.33 -14.03 -4.05
C SER A 116 -17.11 -13.32 -5.15
N SER A 117 -17.20 -13.98 -6.31
CA SER A 117 -17.83 -13.52 -7.57
C SER A 117 -19.36 -13.29 -7.51
N GLY A 118 -19.96 -13.21 -6.31
CA GLY A 118 -21.40 -13.07 -6.11
C GLY A 118 -21.95 -11.71 -6.53
N ASP A 119 -21.09 -10.70 -6.57
CA ASP A 119 -21.34 -9.43 -7.23
C ASP A 119 -20.62 -9.49 -8.57
N GLY A 120 -21.37 -9.56 -9.68
CA GLY A 120 -20.87 -9.90 -11.03
C GLY A 120 -19.54 -9.24 -11.39
N LYS A 121 -18.75 -9.87 -12.29
CA LYS A 121 -17.39 -9.46 -12.72
C LYS A 121 -17.28 -7.96 -13.02
N ALA A 122 -17.11 -7.15 -11.97
CA ALA A 122 -16.90 -5.72 -12.09
C ALA A 122 -15.42 -5.55 -12.42
N ASP A 123 -15.15 -5.11 -13.64
CA ASP A 123 -13.81 -4.73 -14.05
C ASP A 123 -13.26 -3.65 -13.12
N ALA A 124 -11.93 -3.62 -12.95
CA ALA A 124 -11.29 -2.62 -12.10
C ALA A 124 -11.60 -1.21 -12.63
N VAL A 125 -12.20 -0.36 -11.78
CA VAL A 125 -12.57 1.00 -12.14
C VAL A 125 -11.39 1.93 -11.84
N GLY A 126 -10.80 2.50 -12.90
CA GLY A 126 -9.69 3.45 -12.78
C GLY A 126 -10.14 4.85 -12.34
N SER A 127 -9.24 5.64 -11.75
CA SER A 127 -9.55 6.98 -11.21
C SER A 127 -10.19 7.93 -12.23
N ALA A 128 -9.80 7.85 -13.51
CA ALA A 128 -10.42 8.65 -14.57
C ALA A 128 -11.88 8.26 -14.82
N ALA A 129 -12.20 6.97 -14.74
CA ALA A 129 -13.58 6.49 -14.87
C ALA A 129 -14.43 6.93 -13.67
N LYS A 130 -13.88 6.81 -12.44
CA LYS A 130 -14.54 7.31 -11.21
C LYS A 130 -14.87 8.80 -11.30
N ARG A 131 -13.89 9.64 -11.70
CA ARG A 131 -14.10 11.08 -11.91
C ARG A 131 -15.16 11.37 -12.96
N ASN A 132 -15.07 10.71 -14.12
CA ASN A 132 -16.01 10.94 -15.21
C ASN A 132 -17.45 10.53 -14.84
N ALA A 133 -17.62 9.52 -13.99
CA ALA A 133 -18.94 9.15 -13.47
C ALA A 133 -19.53 10.27 -12.60
N ILE A 134 -18.73 10.89 -11.73
CA ILE A 134 -19.16 12.02 -10.88
C ILE A 134 -19.53 13.24 -11.72
N PHE A 135 -18.71 13.60 -12.70
CA PHE A 135 -18.98 14.77 -13.55
C PHE A 135 -20.21 14.60 -14.45
N ARG A 136 -20.73 13.38 -14.59
CA ARG A 136 -21.98 13.07 -15.33
C ARG A 136 -23.21 13.04 -14.43
N MET A 137 -23.06 13.16 -13.11
CA MET A 137 -24.19 13.22 -12.20
C MET A 137 -24.97 14.52 -12.40
N SER A 138 -26.27 14.50 -12.09
CA SER A 138 -27.00 15.76 -11.92
C SER A 138 -26.49 16.49 -10.68
N VAL A 139 -26.67 17.82 -10.64
CA VAL A 139 -26.33 18.62 -9.45
C VAL A 139 -27.09 18.12 -8.22
N GLN A 140 -28.35 17.72 -8.39
CA GLN A 140 -29.19 17.17 -7.33
C GLN A 140 -28.62 15.86 -6.77
N ASP A 141 -28.23 14.93 -7.64
CA ASP A 141 -27.65 13.64 -7.23
C ASP A 141 -26.30 13.85 -6.55
N PHE A 142 -25.49 14.79 -7.04
CA PHE A 142 -24.20 15.12 -6.44
C PHE A 142 -24.38 15.66 -5.01
N HIS A 143 -25.26 16.65 -4.81
CA HIS A 143 -25.57 17.16 -3.47
C HIS A 143 -26.19 16.09 -2.57
N GLY A 144 -27.08 15.25 -3.11
CA GLY A 144 -27.66 14.11 -2.39
C GLY A 144 -26.59 13.13 -1.90
N LEU A 145 -25.60 12.80 -2.74
CA LEU A 145 -24.47 11.95 -2.37
C LEU A 145 -23.62 12.58 -1.27
N LEU A 146 -23.31 13.89 -1.37
CA LEU A 146 -22.54 14.59 -0.33
C LEU A 146 -23.28 14.59 1.02
N GLY A 147 -24.58 14.88 1.01
CA GLY A 147 -25.43 14.84 2.19
C GLY A 147 -25.49 13.45 2.82
N LYS A 148 -25.67 12.41 2.00
CA LYS A 148 -25.67 11.02 2.43
C LYS A 148 -24.35 10.60 3.07
N ILE A 149 -23.21 10.93 2.48
CA ILE A 149 -21.87 10.63 3.04
C ILE A 149 -21.71 11.29 4.42
N LYS A 150 -22.07 12.56 4.56
CA LYS A 150 -21.98 13.30 5.84
C LYS A 150 -22.91 12.73 6.90
N LEU A 151 -24.14 12.35 6.52
CA LEU A 151 -25.11 11.74 7.42
C LEU A 151 -24.61 10.37 7.93
N ILE A 152 -24.11 9.53 7.02
CA ILE A 152 -23.52 8.24 7.36
C ILE A 152 -22.34 8.44 8.31
N HIS A 153 -21.43 9.36 7.99
CA HIS A 153 -20.29 9.63 8.87
C HIS A 153 -20.75 10.07 10.25
N SER A 154 -21.70 10.98 10.36
CA SER A 154 -22.23 11.45 11.64
C SER A 154 -22.86 10.32 12.47
N SER A 155 -23.43 9.28 11.84
CA SER A 155 -24.06 8.16 12.54
C SER A 155 -23.09 7.06 12.98
N ILE A 156 -21.95 6.93 12.31
CA ILE A 156 -20.94 5.88 12.61
C ILE A 156 -19.63 6.43 13.19
N SER A 157 -19.46 7.76 13.19
CA SER A 157 -18.21 8.38 13.58
C SER A 157 -17.85 7.99 15.01
N MET A 158 -16.61 7.59 15.17
CA MET A 158 -16.00 7.34 16.45
C MET A 158 -14.76 8.21 16.55
N VAL A 159 -14.51 8.76 17.73
CA VAL A 159 -13.28 9.50 17.98
C VAL A 159 -12.11 8.52 17.86
N LEU A 160 -11.33 8.66 16.78
CA LEU A 160 -10.14 7.85 16.59
C LEU A 160 -9.08 8.29 17.61
N PRO A 161 -8.64 7.41 18.52
CA PRO A 161 -7.67 7.76 19.53
C PRO A 161 -6.32 8.09 18.88
N HIS A 162 -5.69 9.16 19.37
CA HIS A 162 -4.31 9.49 19.07
C HIS A 162 -3.39 8.54 19.84
N SER A 163 -2.60 7.74 19.13
CA SER A 163 -1.72 6.72 19.71
C SER A 163 -0.31 6.82 19.13
N TYR A 164 0.39 7.88 19.51
CA TYR A 164 1.74 8.22 19.01
C TYR A 164 2.82 7.57 19.87
N LEU A 165 2.79 6.24 19.93
CA LEU A 165 3.64 5.47 20.83
C LEU A 165 5.02 5.27 20.19
N VAL A 166 6.08 5.29 20.97
CA VAL A 166 7.42 4.93 20.50
C VAL A 166 8.05 4.09 21.61
N PRO A 167 8.23 2.79 21.40
CA PRO A 167 8.79 1.92 22.44
C PRO A 167 10.30 2.15 22.57
N ASP A 168 10.81 2.01 23.80
CA ASP A 168 12.22 2.27 24.12
C ASP A 168 13.19 1.42 23.28
N ALA A 169 12.79 0.20 22.94
CA ALA A 169 13.56 -0.70 22.08
C ALA A 169 13.87 -0.08 20.69
N CYS A 170 12.98 0.79 20.18
CA CYS A 170 13.16 1.50 18.93
C CYS A 170 14.06 2.74 19.06
N SER A 171 14.45 3.16 20.26
CA SER A 171 15.27 4.36 20.49
C SER A 171 16.59 4.31 19.74
N LYS A 172 17.21 3.12 19.58
CA LYS A 172 18.44 2.98 18.79
C LYS A 172 18.24 3.40 17.33
N TRP A 173 17.07 3.13 16.76
CA TRP A 173 16.74 3.50 15.38
C TRP A 173 16.44 4.99 15.21
N LEU A 174 16.00 5.66 16.27
CA LEU A 174 15.67 7.09 16.26
C LEU A 174 16.86 7.97 16.64
N ASN A 175 17.66 7.52 17.61
CA ASN A 175 18.78 8.28 18.19
C ASN A 175 20.10 8.06 17.45
N GLN A 176 20.30 6.90 16.79
CA GLN A 176 21.52 6.69 16.01
C GLN A 176 21.48 7.51 14.72
N ARG A 177 22.01 8.74 14.80
CA ARG A 177 22.59 9.48 13.67
C ARG A 177 23.89 8.83 13.12
N LEU A 178 24.20 7.59 13.49
CA LEU A 178 25.49 6.92 13.32
C LEU A 178 25.39 5.67 12.44
N ASP A 179 25.08 5.86 11.15
CA ASP A 179 25.90 5.32 10.06
C ASP A 179 25.27 5.72 8.71
N ARG A 180 25.93 6.64 8.01
CA ARG A 180 25.51 7.19 6.71
C ARG A 180 25.60 6.12 5.60
N LYS A 181 24.70 5.14 5.58
CA LYS A 181 24.47 4.24 4.43
C LYS A 181 23.00 3.90 4.15
N LEU A 182 22.05 4.43 4.91
CA LEU A 182 20.62 4.28 4.65
C LEU A 182 20.01 5.61 4.22
N PRO A 183 19.13 5.65 3.20
CA PRO A 183 18.30 6.82 2.91
C PRO A 183 17.22 6.91 3.99
N TYR A 184 17.66 7.33 5.17
CA TYR A 184 16.88 7.59 6.36
C TYR A 184 16.15 8.92 6.19
N GLN A 185 14.83 8.90 6.33
CA GLN A 185 14.03 10.10 6.53
C GLN A 185 13.36 9.92 7.89
N GLU A 186 13.61 10.84 8.81
CA GLU A 186 13.14 10.81 10.21
C GLU A 186 11.63 10.51 10.31
N LYS A 187 10.82 11.15 9.46
CA LYS A 187 9.37 10.88 9.36
C LYS A 187 9.02 9.42 9.08
N HIS A 188 9.84 8.71 8.29
CA HIS A 188 9.61 7.29 8.01
C HIS A 188 9.99 6.39 9.18
N ALA A 189 11.03 6.74 9.93
CA ALA A 189 11.44 5.99 11.10
C ALA A 189 10.42 6.15 12.24
N MET A 190 9.94 7.37 12.47
CA MET A 190 8.85 7.64 13.42
C MET A 190 7.59 6.84 13.11
N GLN A 191 7.19 6.76 11.83
CA GLN A 191 6.07 5.92 11.41
C GLN A 191 6.28 4.43 11.74
N GLN A 192 7.49 3.89 11.52
CA GLN A 192 7.79 2.49 11.83
C GLN A 192 7.79 2.23 13.32
N ALA A 193 8.46 3.09 14.09
CA ALA A 193 8.52 2.99 15.53
C ALA A 193 7.13 3.07 16.15
N SER A 194 6.26 3.93 15.62
CA SER A 194 4.89 4.03 16.12
C SER A 194 3.97 2.88 15.75
N ILE A 195 4.10 2.31 14.55
CA ILE A 195 3.43 1.05 14.23
C ILE A 195 3.84 -0.02 15.25
N ILE A 196 5.14 -0.17 15.51
CA ILE A 196 5.67 -1.14 16.48
C ILE A 196 5.20 -0.85 17.91
N GLY A 197 5.19 0.42 18.33
CA GLY A 197 4.68 0.84 19.64
C GLY A 197 3.23 0.49 19.86
N ASN A 198 2.40 0.64 18.84
CA ASN A 198 1.01 0.24 18.87
C ASN A 198 0.83 -1.28 18.89
N ILE A 199 1.67 -2.03 18.17
CA ILE A 199 1.68 -3.51 18.23
C ILE A 199 2.03 -3.97 19.66
N GLU A 200 3.05 -3.38 20.28
CA GLU A 200 3.44 -3.67 21.67
C GLU A 200 2.31 -3.31 22.65
N ALA A 201 1.78 -2.09 22.60
CA ALA A 201 0.75 -1.62 23.52
C ALA A 201 -0.56 -2.41 23.39
N PHE A 202 -0.88 -2.93 22.20
CA PHE A 202 -2.03 -3.80 22.01
C PHE A 202 -1.80 -5.25 22.47
N GLY A 203 -0.61 -5.57 22.97
CA GLY A 203 -0.25 -6.87 23.53
C GLY A 203 0.07 -7.94 22.49
N MET A 204 0.44 -7.55 21.26
CA MET A 204 0.85 -8.48 20.21
C MET A 204 2.35 -8.81 20.24
N LEU A 205 3.16 -8.02 20.95
CA LEU A 205 4.58 -8.26 21.18
C LEU A 205 4.84 -8.33 22.68
N GLN A 206 5.72 -9.24 23.07
CA GLN A 206 6.27 -9.27 24.42
C GLN A 206 7.44 -8.30 24.49
N LYS A 207 7.53 -7.55 25.59
CA LYS A 207 8.69 -6.69 25.84
C LYS A 207 9.96 -7.55 25.82
N PRO A 208 11.05 -7.09 25.18
CA PRO A 208 12.33 -7.76 25.29
C PRO A 208 12.64 -7.95 26.78
N LYS A 209 12.93 -9.19 27.21
CA LYS A 209 13.47 -9.41 28.56
C LYS A 209 14.71 -8.54 28.67
N ASP A 210 14.77 -7.68 29.67
CA ASP A 210 15.92 -6.80 29.94
C ASP A 210 17.21 -7.61 29.83
N LEU A 211 18.00 -7.35 28.78
CA LEU A 211 19.31 -7.98 28.56
C LEU A 211 20.36 -7.49 29.58
N THR A 212 19.93 -6.83 30.66
CA THR A 212 20.77 -6.24 31.70
C THR A 212 20.96 -7.15 32.91
N ASN A 213 20.36 -8.35 32.96
CA ASN A 213 20.64 -9.34 34.00
C ASN A 213 21.74 -10.31 33.54
N PRO A 214 22.98 -10.21 34.04
CA PRO A 214 24.11 -11.04 33.59
C PRO A 214 24.01 -12.50 34.04
N PHE A 215 23.00 -12.87 34.82
CA PHE A 215 22.78 -14.23 35.30
C PHE A 215 22.02 -15.15 34.33
N CYS A 216 21.63 -14.65 33.16
CA CYS A 216 21.03 -15.46 32.10
C CYS A 216 22.05 -15.69 30.97
N GLN A 217 23.24 -16.17 31.33
CA GLN A 217 24.28 -16.55 30.39
C GLN A 217 24.26 -18.08 30.21
N GLU A 218 24.17 -18.49 28.94
CA GLU A 218 24.31 -19.86 28.42
C GLU A 218 23.14 -20.83 28.65
N CYS A 219 22.15 -20.81 27.75
CA CYS A 219 21.57 -22.06 27.24
C CYS A 219 22.00 -22.24 25.78
N ASP A 220 23.09 -22.99 25.65
CA ASP A 220 23.60 -23.57 24.43
C ASP A 220 22.55 -24.56 23.87
N GLY A 221 22.24 -24.47 22.58
CA GLY A 221 21.89 -25.61 21.73
C GLY A 221 20.83 -26.63 22.17
N SER A 222 19.73 -26.27 22.84
CA SER A 222 18.56 -27.14 22.94
C SER A 222 17.38 -26.56 22.15
N ASP A 223 16.83 -27.37 21.25
CA ASP A 223 15.49 -27.16 20.71
C ASP A 223 14.53 -26.84 21.87
N ASP A 224 14.05 -25.60 21.93
CA ASP A 224 13.03 -25.17 22.88
C ASP A 224 11.71 -25.87 22.51
N VAL A 225 11.59 -27.09 23.01
CA VAL A 225 10.34 -27.82 23.16
C VAL A 225 9.53 -27.08 24.22
N ASP A 226 8.54 -26.35 23.73
CA ASP A 226 7.24 -26.07 24.34
C ASP A 226 7.16 -25.15 25.58
N GLY A 227 6.24 -24.17 25.56
CA GLY A 227 5.81 -23.49 26.79
C GLY A 227 5.27 -22.06 26.68
N ASP A 228 5.48 -21.34 25.58
CA ASP A 228 4.82 -20.04 25.38
C ASP A 228 4.17 -19.99 24.01
N GLU A 229 3.00 -20.63 23.91
CA GLU A 229 2.12 -20.57 22.73
C GLU A 229 1.82 -19.13 22.28
N ASN A 230 2.12 -18.13 23.11
CA ASN A 230 1.85 -16.73 22.87
C ASN A 230 3.00 -15.94 22.22
N ARG A 231 4.19 -16.54 22.07
CA ARG A 231 5.34 -15.84 21.51
C ARG A 231 5.25 -15.75 19.99
N VAL A 232 5.25 -14.51 19.48
CA VAL A 232 5.38 -14.26 18.03
C VAL A 232 6.71 -14.81 17.54
N SER A 233 6.63 -15.81 16.67
CA SER A 233 7.78 -16.54 16.15
C SER A 233 8.13 -16.13 14.72
N ALA A 234 7.20 -15.48 14.02
CA ALA A 234 7.38 -14.99 12.67
C ALA A 234 6.67 -13.66 12.41
N VAL A 235 7.17 -12.93 11.41
CA VAL A 235 6.52 -11.73 10.86
C VAL A 235 6.32 -11.86 9.36
N VAL A 236 5.15 -11.46 8.87
CA VAL A 236 4.82 -11.35 7.46
C VAL A 236 4.55 -9.88 7.14
N GLU A 237 5.48 -9.21 6.46
CA GLU A 237 5.28 -7.84 6.01
C GLU A 237 4.69 -7.81 4.59
N PHE A 238 3.44 -7.38 4.51
CA PHE A 238 2.74 -7.18 3.26
C PHE A 238 3.11 -5.83 2.65
N GLY A 239 3.40 -5.83 1.36
CA GLY A 239 3.84 -4.61 0.67
C GLY A 239 5.21 -4.13 1.17
N ALA A 240 6.11 -5.06 1.52
CA ALA A 240 7.34 -4.77 2.25
C ALA A 240 8.23 -3.72 1.60
N GLY A 241 8.28 -3.67 0.26
CA GLY A 241 9.11 -2.72 -0.48
C GLY A 241 10.56 -2.75 -0.01
N ARG A 242 10.97 -1.72 0.75
CA ARG A 242 12.34 -1.60 1.30
C ARG A 242 12.63 -2.53 2.49
N GLY A 243 11.62 -3.10 3.14
CA GLY A 243 11.72 -4.04 4.27
C GLY A 243 12.09 -3.41 5.61
N TYR A 244 11.96 -2.08 5.75
CA TYR A 244 12.42 -1.38 6.94
C TYR A 244 11.52 -1.56 8.17
N LEU A 245 10.22 -1.83 7.99
CA LEU A 245 9.34 -2.09 9.14
C LEU A 245 9.73 -3.43 9.78
N THR A 246 9.89 -4.49 8.98
CA THR A 246 10.43 -5.77 9.45
C THR A 246 11.81 -5.61 10.08
N HIS A 247 12.71 -4.85 9.45
CA HIS A 247 14.08 -4.65 9.97
C HIS A 247 14.09 -4.00 11.35
N MET A 248 13.30 -2.95 11.57
CA MET A 248 13.17 -2.34 12.89
C MET A 248 12.57 -3.31 13.90
N LEU A 249 11.51 -4.04 13.52
CA LEU A 249 10.85 -5.02 14.38
C LEU A 249 11.80 -6.16 14.79
N THR A 250 12.52 -6.76 13.85
CA THR A 250 13.46 -7.86 14.11
C THR A 250 14.61 -7.41 15.00
N ASP A 251 15.14 -6.21 14.77
CA ASP A 251 16.22 -5.65 15.57
C ASP A 251 15.79 -5.38 17.01
N CYS A 252 14.54 -4.95 17.22
CA CYS A 252 14.06 -4.52 18.53
C CYS A 252 13.47 -5.67 19.36
N TYR A 253 12.89 -6.69 18.72
CA TYR A 253 12.14 -7.77 19.40
C TYR A 253 12.69 -9.19 19.13
N GLY A 254 13.78 -9.33 18.38
CA GLY A 254 14.48 -10.61 18.20
C GLY A 254 13.67 -11.67 17.44
N ILE A 255 12.80 -11.25 16.52
CA ILE A 255 12.01 -12.17 15.68
C ILE A 255 12.95 -12.91 14.72
N LYS A 256 12.92 -14.25 14.78
CA LYS A 256 13.85 -15.13 14.05
C LYS A 256 13.41 -15.46 12.62
N LYS A 257 12.13 -15.29 12.26
CA LYS A 257 11.61 -15.62 10.92
C LYS A 257 10.85 -14.44 10.33
N ALA A 258 11.25 -14.02 9.13
CA ALA A 258 10.70 -12.86 8.44
C ALA A 258 10.32 -13.20 6.99
N PHE A 259 9.09 -12.86 6.61
CA PHE A 259 8.53 -13.07 5.29
C PHE A 259 8.14 -11.72 4.69
N LEU A 260 8.73 -11.36 3.55
CA LEU A 260 8.47 -10.10 2.87
C LEU A 260 7.64 -10.37 1.61
N VAL A 261 6.39 -9.92 1.59
CA VAL A 261 5.45 -10.13 0.46
C VAL A 261 5.41 -8.87 -0.41
N GLU A 262 5.69 -9.00 -1.70
CA GLU A 262 5.54 -7.92 -2.67
C GLU A 262 5.35 -8.43 -4.10
N ARG A 263 4.71 -7.63 -4.95
CA ARG A 263 4.52 -7.99 -6.37
C ARG A 263 5.79 -7.93 -7.19
N LYS A 264 6.61 -6.89 -7.00
CA LYS A 264 7.90 -6.74 -7.69
C LYS A 264 8.95 -6.19 -6.72
N SER A 265 10.16 -6.76 -6.76
CA SER A 265 11.29 -6.33 -5.93
C SER A 265 11.99 -5.11 -6.48
N TYR A 266 11.48 -3.94 -6.16
CA TYR A 266 12.07 -2.69 -6.64
C TYR A 266 13.26 -2.22 -5.82
N LYS A 267 13.35 -2.53 -4.51
CA LYS A 267 14.35 -1.93 -3.60
C LYS A 267 14.67 -2.85 -2.40
N LEU A 268 15.60 -3.80 -2.55
CA LEU A 268 16.05 -4.75 -1.51
C LEU A 268 16.97 -4.11 -0.44
N LYS A 269 16.60 -2.93 0.09
CA LYS A 269 17.54 -2.12 0.91
C LYS A 269 17.81 -2.73 2.29
N ALA A 270 16.79 -3.24 2.97
CA ALA A 270 16.97 -3.91 4.26
C ALA A 270 17.49 -5.35 4.12
N ASP A 271 17.28 -6.01 2.98
CA ASP A 271 17.65 -7.43 2.78
C ASP A 271 19.11 -7.71 3.09
N ARG A 272 20.03 -6.79 2.72
CA ARG A 272 21.45 -6.99 3.00
C ARG A 272 21.72 -7.11 4.49
N SER A 273 21.21 -6.16 5.28
CA SER A 273 21.39 -6.13 6.74
C SER A 273 20.70 -7.32 7.39
N LEU A 274 19.45 -7.60 7.00
CA LEU A 274 18.69 -8.73 7.51
C LEU A 274 19.36 -10.08 7.23
N ARG A 275 19.93 -10.28 6.03
CA ARG A 275 20.63 -11.52 5.66
C ARG A 275 22.02 -11.65 6.29
N GLN A 276 22.63 -10.54 6.71
CA GLN A 276 23.89 -10.57 7.47
C GLN A 276 23.66 -11.01 8.92
N ASN A 277 22.45 -10.83 9.44
CA ASN A 277 22.07 -11.33 10.74
C ASN A 277 21.79 -12.84 10.68
N GLN A 278 22.75 -13.65 11.14
CA GLN A 278 22.66 -15.11 11.14
C GLN A 278 21.51 -15.66 12.02
N SER A 279 20.96 -14.85 12.92
CA SER A 279 19.84 -15.24 13.78
C SER A 279 18.46 -15.14 13.11
N ILE A 280 18.39 -14.59 11.88
CA ILE A 280 17.14 -14.37 11.14
C ILE A 280 17.09 -15.20 9.86
N SER A 281 16.02 -15.98 9.70
CA SER A 281 15.63 -16.56 8.43
C SER A 281 14.73 -15.59 7.65
N LEU A 282 15.21 -15.13 6.49
CA LEU A 282 14.50 -14.17 5.63
C LEU A 282 14.07 -14.78 4.30
N GLU A 283 12.76 -14.87 4.09
CA GLU A 283 12.14 -15.22 2.82
C GLU A 283 11.44 -14.02 2.20
N ARG A 284 11.56 -13.85 0.87
CA ARG A 284 10.91 -12.77 0.14
C ARG A 284 10.04 -13.36 -0.96
N LEU A 285 8.73 -13.32 -0.76
CA LEU A 285 7.71 -13.87 -1.64
C LEU A 285 7.33 -12.84 -2.71
N ARG A 286 7.71 -13.12 -3.96
CA ARG A 286 7.38 -12.29 -5.12
C ARG A 286 6.04 -12.72 -5.72
N ILE A 287 4.94 -12.24 -5.13
CA ILE A 287 3.59 -12.70 -5.43
C ILE A 287 2.58 -11.55 -5.26
N ASP A 288 1.48 -11.59 -6.02
CA ASP A 288 0.32 -10.73 -5.73
C ASP A 288 -0.44 -11.29 -4.53
N ILE A 289 -0.82 -10.41 -3.59
CA ILE A 289 -1.56 -10.81 -2.40
C ILE A 289 -2.89 -11.45 -2.82
N ALA A 290 -3.45 -11.07 -3.97
CA ALA A 290 -4.61 -11.70 -4.57
C ALA A 290 -4.47 -13.22 -4.78
N ASP A 291 -3.24 -13.71 -4.96
CA ASP A 291 -2.92 -15.09 -5.32
C ASP A 291 -2.17 -15.86 -4.20
N LEU A 292 -1.89 -15.22 -3.06
CA LEU A 292 -1.08 -15.81 -1.99
C LEU A 292 -1.92 -16.64 -1.02
N ASN A 293 -1.58 -17.92 -0.88
CA ASN A 293 -2.04 -18.77 0.21
C ASN A 293 -0.95 -18.86 1.30
N LEU A 294 -1.14 -18.17 2.42
CA LEU A 294 -0.18 -18.18 3.53
C LEU A 294 -0.01 -19.56 4.17
N ASP A 295 -1.06 -20.36 4.21
CA ASP A 295 -1.02 -21.68 4.84
C ASP A 295 -0.14 -22.68 4.09
N GLU A 296 0.16 -22.40 2.82
CA GLU A 296 1.06 -23.23 2.01
C GLU A 296 2.50 -22.70 1.94
N VAL A 297 2.82 -21.65 2.70
CA VAL A 297 4.20 -21.17 2.86
C VAL A 297 4.93 -22.09 3.85
N HIS A 298 5.78 -22.98 3.32
CA HIS A 298 6.42 -24.06 4.06
C HIS A 298 7.08 -23.62 5.39
N PHE A 299 7.88 -22.56 5.39
CA PHE A 299 8.58 -22.10 6.59
C PHE A 299 7.70 -21.35 7.60
N LEU A 300 6.45 -21.06 7.25
CA LEU A 300 5.45 -20.37 8.09
C LEU A 300 4.47 -21.35 8.77
N LYS A 301 4.34 -22.59 8.26
CA LYS A 301 3.45 -23.63 8.80
C LYS A 301 3.72 -23.88 10.29
N GLY A 302 2.64 -23.95 11.08
CA GLY A 302 2.69 -24.13 12.54
C GLY A 302 3.23 -22.95 13.35
N LEU A 303 3.56 -21.81 12.74
CA LEU A 303 4.10 -20.66 13.47
C LEU A 303 3.02 -19.63 13.83
N GLY A 304 3.10 -19.13 15.06
CA GLY A 304 2.48 -17.89 15.47
C GLY A 304 3.11 -16.69 14.75
N HIS A 305 2.34 -15.96 13.95
CA HIS A 305 2.86 -14.86 13.14
C HIS A 305 2.07 -13.55 13.25
N LEU A 306 2.76 -12.43 13.05
CA LEU A 306 2.16 -11.11 12.86
C LEU A 306 2.11 -10.73 11.39
N ALA A 307 0.96 -10.24 10.93
CA ALA A 307 0.80 -9.65 9.61
C ALA A 307 0.89 -8.12 9.71
N ILE A 308 1.87 -7.50 9.06
CA ILE A 308 2.13 -6.06 9.19
C ILE A 308 2.25 -5.35 7.83
N GLY A 309 2.02 -4.03 7.79
CA GLY A 309 2.23 -3.21 6.59
C GLY A 309 2.12 -1.71 6.86
N LYS A 310 2.99 -0.89 6.24
CA LYS A 310 3.11 0.56 6.52
C LYS A 310 2.47 1.49 5.47
N HIS A 311 2.32 1.04 4.24
CA HIS A 311 1.65 1.81 3.17
C HIS A 311 0.98 0.84 2.20
N LEU A 312 0.16 -0.06 2.74
CA LEU A 312 -0.63 -0.92 1.88
C LEU A 312 -1.63 -0.06 1.13
N CYS A 313 -1.65 -0.19 -0.20
CA CYS A 313 -2.69 0.48 -0.97
C CYS A 313 -4.06 -0.06 -0.55
N GLY A 314 -5.11 0.72 -0.82
CA GLY A 314 -6.48 0.35 -0.47
C GLY A 314 -6.80 -1.12 -0.76
N PRO A 315 -6.73 -1.59 -2.03
CA PRO A 315 -6.96 -2.98 -2.37
C PRO A 315 -6.04 -3.97 -1.65
N ALA A 316 -4.75 -3.65 -1.49
CA ALA A 316 -3.80 -4.54 -0.84
C ALA A 316 -4.12 -4.74 0.65
N THR A 317 -4.61 -3.71 1.33
CA THR A 317 -5.08 -3.81 2.72
C THR A 317 -6.21 -4.84 2.82
N ASP A 318 -7.20 -4.73 1.94
CA ASP A 318 -8.35 -5.64 1.96
C ASP A 318 -7.99 -7.07 1.52
N LEU A 319 -7.09 -7.22 0.53
CA LEU A 319 -6.54 -8.51 0.12
C LEU A 319 -5.74 -9.15 1.27
N THR A 320 -4.95 -8.37 2.02
CA THR A 320 -4.21 -8.85 3.20
C THR A 320 -5.15 -9.34 4.29
N ILE A 321 -6.21 -8.58 4.61
CA ILE A 321 -7.20 -9.00 5.61
C ILE A 321 -7.80 -10.37 5.22
N ARG A 322 -8.19 -10.55 3.95
CA ARG A 322 -8.67 -11.87 3.48
C ARG A 322 -7.59 -12.94 3.55
N CYS A 323 -6.38 -12.65 3.06
CA CYS A 323 -5.25 -13.57 3.06
C CYS A 323 -4.95 -14.12 4.46
N CYS A 324 -5.10 -13.28 5.49
CA CYS A 324 -4.88 -13.67 6.88
C CYS A 324 -6.08 -14.38 7.54
N LEU A 325 -7.31 -14.19 7.04
CA LEU A 325 -8.54 -14.65 7.70
C LEU A 325 -9.35 -15.66 6.88
N ASN A 326 -8.89 -16.09 5.71
CA ASN A 326 -9.65 -17.00 4.84
C ASN A 326 -9.82 -18.38 5.48
N ARG A 327 -10.91 -18.55 6.25
CA ARG A 327 -11.28 -19.82 6.92
C ARG A 327 -12.05 -20.78 6.00
N GLU A 328 -12.59 -20.32 4.87
CA GLU A 328 -13.40 -21.15 3.97
C GLU A 328 -12.61 -22.33 3.39
N TYR A 329 -11.28 -22.22 3.29
CA TYR A 329 -10.41 -23.35 2.94
C TYR A 329 -10.20 -24.32 4.12
N ASN A 330 -10.17 -23.82 5.35
CA ASN A 330 -9.83 -24.57 6.56
C ASN A 330 -10.92 -25.54 7.03
N GLN A 331 -12.19 -25.34 6.64
CA GLN A 331 -13.27 -26.29 6.97
C GLN A 331 -13.36 -27.47 5.99
N SER A 332 -12.79 -27.35 4.78
CA SER A 332 -12.89 -28.40 3.74
C SER A 332 -11.84 -29.52 3.85
N LYS A 333 -10.89 -29.40 4.79
CA LYS A 333 -9.88 -30.42 5.09
C LYS A 333 -9.96 -30.80 6.57
N GLU A 334 -10.76 -31.81 6.91
CA GLU A 334 -10.71 -32.56 8.18
C GLU A 334 -9.41 -33.40 8.32
N THR A 335 -8.28 -32.84 7.90
CA THR A 335 -6.97 -33.47 8.05
C THR A 335 -6.13 -32.55 8.91
N HIS A 336 -5.48 -33.11 9.93
CA HIS A 336 -4.59 -32.47 10.91
C HIS A 336 -3.45 -31.64 10.26
N SER A 337 -3.79 -30.57 9.55
CA SER A 337 -2.84 -29.69 8.86
C SER A 337 -2.43 -28.58 9.80
N THR A 338 -1.14 -28.51 10.08
CA THR A 338 -0.45 -27.50 10.88
C THR A 338 -0.48 -26.13 10.19
N SER A 339 -1.66 -25.50 10.14
CA SER A 339 -1.84 -24.16 9.56
C SER A 339 -1.04 -23.12 10.33
N SER A 340 -0.76 -22.00 9.68
CA SER A 340 -0.10 -20.88 10.34
C SER A 340 -1.07 -20.22 11.33
N HIS A 341 -0.59 -19.81 12.51
CA HIS A 341 -1.46 -19.21 13.54
C HIS A 341 -1.31 -17.69 13.50
N LEU A 342 -2.30 -16.98 12.96
CA LEU A 342 -2.32 -15.53 12.98
C LEU A 342 -2.47 -15.03 14.43
N LYS A 343 -1.44 -14.38 14.96
CA LYS A 343 -1.48 -13.76 16.30
C LYS A 343 -2.04 -12.34 16.25
N GLY A 344 -1.77 -11.62 15.17
CA GLY A 344 -2.30 -10.28 15.00
C GLY A 344 -1.97 -9.63 13.66
N ILE A 345 -2.64 -8.51 13.41
CA ILE A 345 -2.63 -7.70 12.21
C ILE A 345 -2.32 -6.25 12.61
N ALA A 346 -1.39 -5.59 11.91
CA ALA A 346 -1.12 -4.17 12.06
C ALA A 346 -0.87 -3.51 10.69
N LEU A 347 -1.90 -2.89 10.12
CA LEU A 347 -1.88 -2.34 8.76
C LEU A 347 -2.14 -0.83 8.80
N ALA A 348 -1.12 -0.05 8.43
CA ALA A 348 -1.32 1.36 8.15
C ALA A 348 -1.96 1.51 6.76
N THR A 349 -3.19 2.03 6.75
CA THR A 349 -4.03 2.14 5.56
C THR A 349 -3.59 3.35 4.73
N CYS A 350 -3.61 3.22 3.40
CA CYS A 350 -3.17 4.28 2.49
C CYS A 350 -3.81 4.09 1.11
N CYS A 351 -3.81 5.14 0.28
CA CYS A 351 -4.29 5.10 -1.10
C CYS A 351 -5.72 4.54 -1.26
N HIS A 352 -6.66 4.96 -0.42
CA HIS A 352 -8.07 4.56 -0.50
C HIS A 352 -8.71 4.84 -1.87
N HIS A 353 -8.17 5.81 -2.61
CA HIS A 353 -8.58 6.11 -3.99
C HIS A 353 -8.40 4.94 -4.97
N LEU A 354 -7.54 3.98 -4.64
CA LEU A 354 -7.35 2.76 -5.42
C LEU A 354 -8.34 1.65 -5.06
N CYS A 355 -9.09 1.77 -3.96
CA CYS A 355 -10.05 0.76 -3.52
C CYS A 355 -11.03 0.39 -4.65
N GLN A 356 -11.37 -0.90 -4.69
CA GLN A 356 -12.25 -1.52 -5.67
C GLN A 356 -13.32 -2.29 -4.92
N TRP A 357 -14.58 -2.22 -5.38
CA TRP A 357 -15.70 -2.87 -4.69
C TRP A 357 -15.43 -4.37 -4.47
N LYS A 358 -15.02 -5.07 -5.53
CA LYS A 358 -14.68 -6.51 -5.49
C LYS A 358 -13.64 -6.88 -4.44
N HIS A 359 -12.70 -5.96 -4.16
CA HIS A 359 -11.64 -6.21 -3.21
C HIS A 359 -11.96 -5.67 -1.83
N TYR A 360 -13.02 -4.90 -1.61
CA TYR A 360 -13.30 -4.34 -0.29
C TYR A 360 -13.86 -5.39 0.68
N THR A 361 -13.37 -5.48 1.91
CA THR A 361 -13.69 -6.61 2.80
C THR A 361 -15.12 -6.58 3.36
N ASN A 362 -15.72 -5.40 3.51
CA ASN A 362 -17.03 -5.25 4.17
C ASN A 362 -18.11 -4.63 3.28
N THR A 363 -18.35 -5.20 2.11
CA THR A 363 -19.41 -4.72 1.20
C THR A 363 -20.80 -4.80 1.82
N LYS A 364 -21.04 -5.77 2.72
CA LYS A 364 -22.30 -5.91 3.47
C LYS A 364 -22.59 -4.69 4.35
N PHE A 365 -21.59 -4.21 5.09
CA PHE A 365 -21.70 -2.98 5.89
C PHE A 365 -22.08 -1.77 5.02
N LEU A 366 -21.40 -1.55 3.90
CA LEU A 366 -21.72 -0.41 3.02
C LEU A 366 -23.13 -0.52 2.44
N ARG A 367 -23.55 -1.72 2.03
CA ARG A 367 -24.94 -1.97 1.60
C ARG A 367 -25.96 -1.69 2.69
N SER A 368 -25.67 -2.05 3.94
CA SER A 368 -26.56 -1.78 5.08
C SER A 368 -26.73 -0.27 5.34
N LEU A 369 -25.75 0.54 4.96
CA LEU A 369 -25.81 2.01 4.97
C LEU A 369 -26.44 2.59 3.70
N GLY A 370 -26.92 1.73 2.79
CA GLY A 370 -27.49 2.11 1.50
C GLY A 370 -26.47 2.56 0.46
N ILE A 371 -25.16 2.36 0.67
CA ILE A 371 -24.12 2.77 -0.29
C ILE A 371 -24.09 1.79 -1.47
N THR A 372 -24.24 2.32 -2.69
CA THR A 372 -24.13 1.54 -3.94
C THR A 372 -22.67 1.35 -4.38
N VAL A 373 -22.46 0.52 -5.41
CA VAL A 373 -21.13 0.30 -6.01
C VAL A 373 -20.58 1.59 -6.62
N GLU A 374 -21.44 2.35 -7.30
CA GLU A 374 -21.13 3.62 -7.94
C GLU A 374 -20.79 4.69 -6.89
N GLU A 375 -21.58 4.79 -5.83
CA GLU A 375 -21.35 5.72 -4.73
C GLU A 375 -20.05 5.38 -3.99
N PHE A 376 -19.76 4.09 -3.75
CA PHE A 376 -18.46 3.68 -3.20
C PHE A 376 -17.32 4.12 -4.12
N HIS A 377 -17.44 3.94 -5.44
CA HIS A 377 -16.42 4.41 -6.36
C HIS A 377 -16.26 5.93 -6.34
N ALA A 378 -17.35 6.68 -6.16
CA ALA A 378 -17.30 8.12 -5.95
C ALA A 378 -16.58 8.49 -4.64
N MET A 379 -16.94 7.84 -3.52
CA MET A 379 -16.29 8.01 -2.22
C MET A 379 -14.79 7.74 -2.30
N THR A 380 -14.38 6.64 -2.95
CA THR A 380 -12.95 6.36 -3.12
C THR A 380 -12.26 7.47 -3.92
N TRP A 381 -12.90 8.05 -4.94
CA TRP A 381 -12.31 9.18 -5.64
C TRP A 381 -12.18 10.43 -4.74
N PHE A 382 -13.20 10.75 -3.93
CA PHE A 382 -13.14 11.85 -2.95
C PHE A 382 -12.00 11.70 -1.95
N THR A 383 -11.61 10.47 -1.57
CA THR A 383 -10.44 10.28 -0.68
C THR A 383 -9.12 10.83 -1.22
N SER A 384 -9.01 11.07 -2.54
CA SER A 384 -7.82 11.71 -3.12
C SER A 384 -7.67 13.17 -2.69
N TRP A 385 -8.76 13.84 -2.33
CA TRP A 385 -8.75 15.24 -1.88
C TRP A 385 -8.19 15.44 -0.48
N ALA A 386 -8.14 14.39 0.35
CA ALA A 386 -7.69 14.47 1.74
C ALA A 386 -6.25 14.99 1.89
N VAL A 387 -5.43 14.81 0.85
CA VAL A 387 -4.00 15.18 0.85
C VAL A 387 -3.65 16.29 -0.14
N ASP A 388 -4.66 16.87 -0.81
CA ASP A 388 -4.48 17.96 -1.79
C ASP A 388 -4.32 19.34 -1.13
N ALA A 389 -4.63 19.48 0.17
CA ALA A 389 -4.38 20.72 0.91
C ALA A 389 -2.88 20.87 1.16
N ASP A 390 -2.24 21.79 0.42
CA ASP A 390 -0.83 22.14 0.58
C ASP A 390 -0.47 22.33 2.07
N HIS A 391 0.58 21.62 2.51
CA HIS A 391 1.10 21.70 3.88
C HIS A 391 1.84 23.02 4.21
N SER A 392 1.49 24.12 3.56
CA SER A 392 1.91 25.46 3.96
C SER A 392 0.83 26.09 4.84
N SER A 393 1.17 26.27 6.12
CA SER A 393 0.44 26.98 7.17
C SER A 393 -0.87 26.35 7.72
N GLU A 394 -0.75 25.94 8.99
CA GLU A 394 -1.79 25.90 10.03
C GLU A 394 -2.96 24.90 9.89
N LEU A 395 -2.69 23.67 10.32
CA LEU A 395 -3.70 22.83 10.96
C LEU A 395 -3.17 22.47 12.36
N SER A 396 -3.26 23.43 13.28
CA SER A 396 -3.27 23.11 14.71
C SER A 396 -4.50 22.26 15.00
N ASP A 397 -4.32 21.26 15.85
CA ASP A 397 -5.29 20.30 16.35
C ASP A 397 -6.53 21.05 16.93
N VAL A 398 -7.55 21.30 16.12
CA VAL A 398 -8.82 21.87 16.60
C VAL A 398 -9.75 20.71 16.90
N SER A 399 -9.94 20.47 18.20
CA SER A 399 -11.08 19.75 18.77
C SER A 399 -12.39 20.11 18.04
N PRO A 400 -13.33 19.17 17.83
CA PRO A 400 -14.64 19.48 17.27
C PRO A 400 -15.47 20.26 18.31
N GLN A 401 -15.18 21.55 18.46
CA GLN A 401 -16.04 22.50 19.13
C GLN A 401 -16.34 23.64 18.15
N GLU A 402 -17.56 23.56 17.61
CA GLU A 402 -18.35 24.68 17.11
C GLU A 402 -17.70 25.58 16.05
N THR A 403 -17.35 25.03 14.89
CA THR A 403 -17.42 25.82 13.67
C THR A 403 -18.87 25.84 13.21
N ASN A 404 -19.55 26.98 13.39
CA ASN A 404 -20.89 27.28 12.90
C ASN A 404 -21.08 26.84 11.44
N LEU A 405 -21.62 25.64 11.24
CA LEU A 405 -21.87 25.04 9.92
C LEU A 405 -23.37 24.94 9.65
N SER A 406 -24.10 26.03 9.89
CA SER A 406 -25.54 26.15 9.58
C SER A 406 -25.82 26.78 8.21
N THR A 407 -24.80 27.15 7.42
CA THR A 407 -25.03 27.94 6.18
C THR A 407 -25.12 27.11 4.89
N ILE A 408 -24.98 25.79 4.91
CA ILE A 408 -25.19 24.96 3.70
C ILE A 408 -26.67 24.55 3.52
N CYS A 409 -27.55 24.87 4.49
CA CYS A 409 -28.99 24.63 4.38
C CYS A 409 -29.83 25.91 4.61
N SER A 410 -29.32 27.09 4.24
CA SER A 410 -30.16 28.28 4.14
C SER A 410 -30.84 28.30 2.78
N GLU A 411 -32.10 27.86 2.77
CA GLU A 411 -33.10 28.23 1.77
C GLU A 411 -33.17 29.77 1.74
N ASP A 412 -32.40 30.42 0.86
CA ASP A 412 -32.63 31.78 0.33
C ASP A 412 -31.39 32.30 -0.42
N LYS A 413 -31.22 31.83 -1.66
CA LYS A 413 -30.56 32.56 -2.77
C LYS A 413 -30.87 31.85 -4.07
N GLN A 414 -32.13 32.01 -4.49
CA GLN A 414 -32.60 31.65 -5.81
C GLN A 414 -32.07 32.69 -6.81
N SER A 415 -30.82 32.53 -7.23
CA SER A 415 -30.26 33.29 -8.34
C SER A 415 -29.35 32.38 -9.18
N ASN A 416 -29.87 31.95 -10.34
CA ASN A 416 -29.18 31.37 -11.49
C ASN A 416 -28.40 30.05 -11.28
N LEU A 417 -29.05 28.99 -10.77
CA LEU A 417 -28.47 27.64 -10.64
C LEU A 417 -28.75 26.72 -11.85
N GLU A 418 -29.35 27.20 -12.93
CA GLU A 418 -29.83 26.33 -14.02
C GLU A 418 -28.76 25.85 -15.02
N ASP A 419 -27.51 26.35 -14.94
CA ASP A 419 -26.46 26.04 -15.93
C ASP A 419 -25.10 25.62 -15.33
N SER A 420 -25.02 25.41 -14.00
CA SER A 420 -23.77 24.96 -13.38
C SER A 420 -23.67 23.44 -13.44
N ASP A 421 -22.71 22.93 -14.21
CA ASP A 421 -22.33 21.53 -14.16
C ASP A 421 -21.64 21.16 -12.82
N VAL A 422 -21.59 19.86 -12.51
CA VAL A 422 -20.93 19.35 -11.27
C VAL A 422 -19.44 19.67 -11.24
N GLU A 423 -18.78 19.78 -12.40
CA GLU A 423 -17.36 20.11 -12.47
C GLU A 423 -17.08 21.55 -11.99
N GLN A 424 -17.94 22.50 -12.35
CA GLN A 424 -17.88 23.89 -11.87
C GLN A 424 -18.12 23.98 -10.36
N ILE A 425 -19.08 23.23 -9.83
CA ILE A 425 -19.33 23.15 -8.38
C ILE A 425 -18.08 22.63 -7.64
N ILE A 426 -17.48 21.54 -8.14
CA ILE A 426 -16.27 20.96 -7.54
C ILE A 426 -15.08 21.92 -7.60
N ARG A 427 -14.93 22.68 -8.70
CA ARG A 427 -13.88 23.71 -8.84
C ARG A 427 -14.09 24.89 -7.89
N GLY A 428 -15.35 25.24 -7.61
CA GLY A 428 -15.72 26.29 -6.66
C GLY A 428 -15.62 25.88 -5.18
N MET A 429 -15.53 24.58 -4.89
CA MET A 429 -15.49 24.07 -3.52
C MET A 429 -14.17 24.45 -2.82
N PRO A 430 -14.22 25.02 -1.59
CA PRO A 430 -13.03 25.30 -0.80
C PRO A 430 -12.12 24.08 -0.64
N VAL A 431 -10.80 24.29 -0.69
CA VAL A 431 -9.81 23.21 -0.57
C VAL A 431 -9.98 22.45 0.75
N LEU A 432 -10.24 23.18 1.84
CA LEU A 432 -10.45 22.59 3.17
C LEU A 432 -11.69 21.69 3.22
N ASP A 433 -12.79 22.10 2.57
CA ASP A 433 -14.02 21.30 2.52
C ASP A 433 -13.82 20.01 1.72
N ARG A 434 -13.08 20.09 0.60
CA ARG A 434 -12.71 18.91 -0.19
C ARG A 434 -11.82 17.96 0.61
N ALA A 435 -10.85 18.50 1.33
CA ALA A 435 -9.98 17.70 2.20
C ALA A 435 -10.78 17.01 3.31
N HIS A 436 -11.66 17.75 3.98
CA HIS A 436 -12.54 17.21 5.03
C HIS A 436 -13.42 16.07 4.50
N LEU A 437 -14.09 16.27 3.36
CA LEU A 437 -14.88 15.21 2.71
C LEU A 437 -14.01 14.00 2.35
N GLY A 438 -12.78 14.23 1.88
CA GLY A 438 -11.82 13.17 1.62
C GLY A 438 -11.50 12.35 2.87
N PHE A 439 -11.27 13.00 4.02
CA PHE A 439 -11.05 12.32 5.30
C PHE A 439 -12.28 11.55 5.78
N ILE A 440 -13.48 12.13 5.67
CA ILE A 440 -14.75 11.45 5.98
C ILE A 440 -14.86 10.14 5.19
N CYS A 441 -14.62 10.18 3.87
CA CYS A 441 -14.67 8.98 3.03
C CYS A 441 -13.61 7.94 3.44
N LYS A 442 -12.40 8.36 3.83
CA LYS A 442 -11.36 7.45 4.34
C LYS A 442 -11.82 6.77 5.63
N GLU A 443 -12.36 7.52 6.58
CA GLU A 443 -12.84 7.00 7.86
C GLU A 443 -13.97 5.99 7.68
N ILE A 444 -14.97 6.26 6.83
CA ILE A 444 -16.06 5.30 6.55
C ILE A 444 -15.50 3.96 6.03
N ILE A 445 -14.52 4.01 5.11
CA ILE A 445 -13.89 2.82 4.53
C ILE A 445 -13.09 2.06 5.61
N ASP A 446 -12.34 2.75 6.46
CA ASP A 446 -11.54 2.10 7.51
C ASP A 446 -12.41 1.56 8.66
N ILE A 447 -13.52 2.21 9.00
CA ILE A 447 -14.52 1.70 9.95
C ILE A 447 -15.12 0.40 9.43
N GLY A 448 -15.45 0.30 8.15
CA GLY A 448 -15.96 -0.96 7.61
C GLY A 448 -14.92 -2.10 7.66
N ARG A 449 -13.63 -1.80 7.47
CA ARG A 449 -12.54 -2.78 7.67
C ARG A 449 -12.42 -3.21 9.13
N LEU A 450 -12.50 -2.26 10.06
CA LEU A 450 -12.52 -2.52 11.50
C LEU A 450 -13.68 -3.45 11.88
N LEU A 451 -14.89 -3.14 11.43
CA LEU A 451 -16.06 -3.97 11.67
C LEU A 451 -15.92 -5.36 11.06
N SER A 452 -15.35 -5.48 9.86
CA SER A 452 -15.10 -6.78 9.24
C SER A 452 -14.12 -7.64 10.05
N LEU A 453 -13.11 -7.07 10.69
CA LEU A 453 -12.21 -7.82 11.58
C LEU A 453 -12.95 -8.28 12.86
N ARG A 454 -13.80 -7.42 13.43
CA ARG A 454 -14.61 -7.75 14.61
C ARG A 454 -15.64 -8.84 14.32
N ASP A 455 -16.29 -8.79 13.15
CA ASP A 455 -17.24 -9.82 12.70
C ASP A 455 -16.57 -11.19 12.54
N GLN A 456 -15.25 -11.22 12.29
CA GLN A 456 -14.44 -12.44 12.25
C GLN A 456 -13.92 -12.87 13.63
N GLY A 457 -14.41 -12.25 14.71
CA GLY A 457 -14.08 -12.61 16.10
C GLY A 457 -12.77 -12.03 16.62
N MET A 458 -12.11 -11.14 15.87
CA MET A 458 -10.87 -10.51 16.31
C MET A 458 -11.16 -9.36 17.30
N ASP A 459 -10.27 -9.18 18.27
CA ASP A 459 -10.21 -7.92 19.03
C ASP A 459 -9.47 -6.88 18.19
N ALA A 460 -10.19 -5.85 17.74
CA ALA A 460 -9.69 -4.90 16.74
C ALA A 460 -9.96 -3.44 17.12
N GLN A 461 -9.00 -2.58 16.77
CA GLN A 461 -9.03 -1.13 16.97
C GLN A 461 -8.49 -0.38 15.76
N LEU A 462 -8.95 0.86 15.58
CA LEU A 462 -8.46 1.79 14.57
C LEU A 462 -7.94 3.02 15.30
N VAL A 463 -6.69 3.41 15.04
CA VAL A 463 -6.02 4.50 15.77
C VAL A 463 -5.31 5.46 14.81
N LYS A 464 -5.08 6.70 15.25
CA LYS A 464 -4.17 7.64 14.57
C LYS A 464 -2.76 7.43 15.14
N TYR A 465 -1.89 6.74 14.38
CA TYR A 465 -0.58 6.29 14.90
C TYR A 465 0.52 7.34 14.77
N VAL A 466 0.37 8.35 13.93
CA VAL A 466 1.29 9.50 13.88
C VAL A 466 0.52 10.81 13.68
N PRO A 467 1.09 11.96 14.07
CA PRO A 467 0.50 13.25 13.75
C PRO A 467 0.39 13.48 12.23
N SER A 468 -0.61 14.26 11.80
CA SER A 468 -0.88 14.54 10.38
C SER A 468 0.28 15.26 9.67
N ASN A 469 1.09 16.02 10.41
CA ASN A 469 2.29 16.68 9.87
C ASN A 469 3.46 15.70 9.57
N ILE A 470 3.43 14.49 10.16
CA ILE A 470 4.37 13.40 9.84
C ILE A 470 3.88 12.64 8.61
N SER A 471 2.60 12.28 8.60
CA SER A 471 1.92 11.66 7.47
C SER A 471 0.43 12.00 7.54
N PRO A 472 -0.20 12.50 6.46
CA PRO A 472 -1.66 12.61 6.41
C PRO A 472 -2.34 11.23 6.26
N GLU A 473 -1.57 10.20 5.91
CA GLU A 473 -1.98 8.78 5.92
C GLU A 473 -1.54 8.17 7.26
N ASN A 474 -2.31 8.45 8.32
CA ASN A 474 -1.94 8.15 9.71
C ASN A 474 -2.91 7.20 10.43
N HIS A 475 -3.78 6.49 9.72
CA HIS A 475 -4.62 5.47 10.31
C HIS A 475 -3.86 4.14 10.39
N LEU A 476 -4.00 3.46 11.53
CA LEU A 476 -3.45 2.12 11.76
C LEU A 476 -4.57 1.21 12.25
N LEU A 477 -4.82 0.16 11.48
CA LEU A 477 -5.77 -0.89 11.81
C LEU A 477 -5.03 -2.01 12.55
N LEU A 478 -5.44 -2.29 13.78
CA LEU A 478 -4.87 -3.31 14.65
C LEU A 478 -5.92 -4.37 14.94
N ALA A 479 -5.54 -5.63 14.91
CA ALA A 479 -6.38 -6.71 15.38
C ALA A 479 -5.57 -7.88 15.94
N LYS A 480 -6.03 -8.51 17.03
CA LYS A 480 -5.42 -9.71 17.58
C LYS A 480 -6.46 -10.80 17.76
N SER A 481 -6.03 -12.06 17.73
CA SER A 481 -6.92 -13.16 18.06
C SER A 481 -7.38 -13.01 19.51
N ARG A 482 -8.68 -13.15 19.78
CA ARG A 482 -9.17 -13.29 21.15
C ARG A 482 -8.68 -14.65 21.67
N PHE A 483 -8.20 -14.70 22.90
CA PHE A 483 -8.03 -15.98 23.59
C PHE A 483 -9.43 -16.54 23.80
N GLU A 484 -9.72 -17.70 23.22
CA GLU A 484 -10.86 -18.50 23.65
C GLU A 484 -10.58 -18.96 25.08
N PHE A 485 -10.99 -18.16 26.07
CA PHE A 485 -11.40 -18.77 27.32
C PHE A 485 -12.69 -19.53 26.98
N PRO A 486 -12.79 -20.85 27.26
CA PRO A 486 -14.00 -21.61 26.99
C PRO A 486 -15.11 -21.03 27.86
N THR A 487 -15.90 -20.12 27.29
CA THR A 487 -17.00 -19.46 27.98
C THR A 487 -18.26 -19.82 27.24
N VAL A 488 -19.09 -20.58 27.96
CA VAL A 488 -20.48 -20.93 27.73
C VAL A 488 -21.19 -19.91 26.83
N ILE A 489 -21.82 -20.43 25.79
CA ILE A 489 -22.73 -19.75 24.88
C ILE A 489 -23.65 -18.81 25.68
N MET A 490 -23.48 -17.50 25.52
CA MET A 490 -24.54 -16.54 25.78
C MET A 490 -24.93 -15.90 24.45
N GLU A 491 -26.02 -16.41 23.89
CA GLU A 491 -26.82 -15.69 22.91
C GLU A 491 -27.25 -14.35 23.51
N SER A 492 -26.87 -13.23 22.88
CA SER A 492 -27.70 -12.05 22.65
C SER A 492 -26.85 -10.81 22.34
N SER A 493 -26.82 -10.41 21.07
CA SER A 493 -26.50 -9.04 20.67
C SER A 493 -27.10 -8.72 19.31
N LEU A 494 -28.43 -8.62 19.30
CA LEU A 494 -29.20 -7.97 18.24
C LEU A 494 -30.28 -7.02 18.82
N ALA A 495 -30.19 -6.67 20.10
CA ALA A 495 -31.23 -5.92 20.83
C ALA A 495 -30.80 -4.55 21.37
N ALA A 496 -29.73 -3.92 20.85
CA ALA A 496 -29.23 -2.63 21.36
C ALA A 496 -29.46 -1.43 20.41
N LEU A 497 -30.43 -1.49 19.50
CA LEU A 497 -30.80 -0.37 18.62
C LEU A 497 -32.32 -0.11 18.52
N ASN A 498 -33.08 -0.44 19.56
CA ASN A 498 -34.46 0.03 19.69
C ASN A 498 -34.69 0.64 21.07
N LEU A 499 -35.42 1.77 21.07
CA LEU A 499 -35.90 2.57 22.21
C LEU A 499 -35.02 3.78 22.58
N LYS A 500 -35.27 4.91 21.88
CA LYS A 500 -35.76 6.14 22.52
C LYS A 500 -36.73 6.87 21.59
N SER A 501 -37.99 6.46 21.61
CA SER A 501 -39.13 7.34 21.34
C SER A 501 -40.08 7.20 22.53
N SER A 502 -40.08 8.20 23.41
CA SER A 502 -41.12 8.47 24.39
C SER A 502 -41.19 9.98 24.52
#